data_AF-A0A859QZJ3-F1
#
_entry.id   AF-A0A859QZJ3-F1
#
_cell.length_a   1.000
_cell.length_b   1.000
_cell.length_c   1.000
_cell.angle_alpha   90.00
_cell.angle_beta   90.00
_cell.angle_gamma   90.00
#
_symmetry.space_group_name_H-M   'P 1'
#
loop_
_entity.id
_entity.type
_entity.pdbx_description
1 polymer ?
#
loop_
_entity_poly.entity_id
_entity_poly.type
_entity_poly.pdbx_seq_one_letter_code
_entity_poly.pdbx_strand_id
1 'polypeptide(L)'
;MDATAVPSNAASNRVSQQKPTISASERCSKACSQGRSILGEQYVCKSFEFKDGERRIIRIGDDEIGVFRHEGEFFAYSNYCVHQGGPACEGLIIARVEERLRPDKTSMGLFFSEKDMSFACPWHGYEYDMRTGQHIADRRVRLRKYQVLQKGEDVYVVV
;
A
#
# COMPACT_ATOMS: atom_id res chain seq x y z
N MET A 1 -50.33 30.63 18.17
CA MET A 1 -50.56 30.95 16.76
C MET A 1 -49.21 30.85 16.07
N ASP A 2 -48.87 29.87 15.25
CA ASP A 2 -49.48 28.61 14.90
C ASP A 2 -48.33 27.75 14.36
N ALA A 3 -48.30 26.47 14.73
CA ALA A 3 -47.25 25.54 14.34
C ALA A 3 -47.59 24.97 12.97
N THR A 4 -46.82 25.30 11.93
CA THR A 4 -47.01 24.68 10.61
C THR A 4 -46.29 23.34 10.56
N ALA A 5 -47.03 22.29 10.89
CA ALA A 5 -46.72 20.91 10.58
C ALA A 5 -46.71 20.70 9.05
N VAL A 6 -45.67 20.04 8.54
CA VAL A 6 -45.66 19.46 7.19
C VAL A 6 -45.64 17.94 7.37
N PRO A 7 -46.52 17.19 6.68
CA PRO A 7 -46.83 15.81 7.04
C PRO A 7 -45.75 14.82 6.61
N SER A 8 -45.57 13.81 7.46
CA SER A 8 -44.91 12.55 7.16
C SER A 8 -45.67 11.81 6.06
N ASN A 9 -44.95 11.28 5.06
CA ASN A 9 -45.48 10.20 4.25
C ASN A 9 -44.50 9.04 4.25
N ALA A 10 -44.83 8.03 5.05
CA ALA A 10 -44.24 6.71 5.00
C ALA A 10 -44.81 5.96 3.79
N ALA A 11 -43.93 5.46 2.92
CA ALA A 11 -44.28 4.41 1.97
C ALA A 11 -43.15 3.40 1.94
N SER A 12 -43.35 2.33 2.71
CA SER A 12 -42.59 1.09 2.67
C SER A 12 -42.73 0.46 1.28
N ASN A 13 -41.61 0.16 0.62
CA ASN A 13 -41.59 -0.87 -0.42
C ASN A 13 -40.36 -1.75 -0.25
N ARG A 14 -40.56 -2.88 0.45
CA ARG A 14 -39.62 -3.99 0.54
C ARG A 14 -39.60 -4.71 -0.80
N VAL A 15 -38.53 -4.52 -1.56
CA VAL A 15 -38.22 -5.39 -2.70
C VAL A 15 -37.40 -6.56 -2.16
N SER A 16 -38.11 -7.67 -1.91
CA SER A 16 -37.52 -8.99 -1.73
C SER A 16 -37.09 -9.51 -3.09
N GLN A 17 -35.77 -9.58 -3.35
CA GLN A 17 -35.25 -10.37 -4.46
C GLN A 17 -34.26 -11.41 -3.93
N GLN A 18 -34.57 -12.64 -4.31
CA GLN A 18 -34.02 -13.90 -3.83
C GLN A 18 -32.61 -14.14 -4.40
N LYS A 19 -31.75 -14.74 -3.57
CA LYS A 19 -30.45 -15.27 -3.98
C LYS A 19 -30.64 -16.48 -4.93
N PRO A 20 -29.92 -16.58 -6.05
CA PRO A 20 -29.88 -17.83 -6.80
C PRO A 20 -29.03 -18.85 -6.04
N THR A 21 -29.67 -19.95 -5.66
CA THR A 21 -29.05 -21.18 -5.16
C THR A 21 -28.44 -21.93 -6.33
N ILE A 22 -27.12 -22.09 -6.36
CA ILE A 22 -26.44 -23.01 -7.27
C ILE A 22 -26.23 -24.33 -6.52
N SER A 23 -26.76 -25.41 -7.08
CA SER A 23 -26.71 -26.75 -6.52
C SER A 23 -25.30 -27.34 -6.60
N ALA A 24 -24.93 -28.05 -5.53
CA ALA A 24 -23.75 -28.89 -5.48
C ALA A 24 -23.96 -30.15 -6.32
N SER A 25 -23.15 -30.35 -7.35
CA SER A 25 -22.89 -31.69 -7.89
C SER A 25 -21.61 -31.75 -8.72
N GLU A 26 -20.62 -32.45 -8.15
CA GLU A 26 -19.72 -33.39 -8.83
C GLU A 26 -18.33 -32.93 -9.36
N ARG A 27 -17.34 -33.28 -8.51
CA ARG A 27 -16.09 -34.02 -8.81
C ARG A 27 -15.03 -33.35 -9.70
N CYS A 28 -13.91 -32.99 -9.07
CA CYS A 28 -12.63 -33.63 -9.40
C CYS A 28 -11.72 -33.68 -8.18
N SER A 29 -11.46 -34.91 -7.72
CA SER A 29 -10.52 -35.26 -6.67
C SER A 29 -9.08 -35.31 -7.20
N LYS A 30 -8.12 -34.90 -6.35
CA LYS A 30 -6.64 -35.02 -6.48
C LYS A 30 -6.01 -33.87 -7.27
N ALA A 31 -4.96 -33.18 -6.83
CA ALA A 31 -3.98 -33.45 -5.78
C ALA A 31 -3.50 -32.13 -5.16
N CYS A 32 -3.58 -32.04 -3.83
CA CYS A 32 -2.79 -31.10 -3.06
C CYS A 32 -1.43 -31.76 -2.82
N SER A 33 -0.42 -31.38 -3.60
CA SER A 33 0.98 -31.66 -3.25
C SER A 33 1.90 -30.84 -4.15
N GLN A 34 2.62 -29.91 -3.52
CA GLN A 34 3.73 -29.08 -4.04
C GLN A 34 3.35 -27.72 -4.63
N GLY A 35 2.97 -26.79 -3.75
CA GLY A 35 2.89 -25.37 -4.05
C GLY A 35 4.27 -24.74 -4.17
N ARG A 36 4.91 -24.89 -5.33
CA ARG A 36 5.92 -23.92 -5.79
C ARG A 36 5.11 -22.76 -6.38
N SER A 37 5.04 -21.62 -5.69
CA SER A 37 4.44 -20.42 -6.26
C SER A 37 5.13 -20.13 -7.59
N ILE A 38 4.41 -20.21 -8.70
CA ILE A 38 4.93 -19.70 -9.95
C ILE A 38 4.98 -18.18 -9.75
N LEU A 39 6.18 -17.65 -9.55
CA LEU A 39 6.39 -16.21 -9.46
C LEU A 39 5.88 -15.59 -10.75
N GLY A 40 4.81 -14.81 -10.66
CA GLY A 40 4.26 -14.06 -11.78
C GLY A 40 5.02 -12.74 -11.93
N GLU A 41 5.08 -12.21 -13.15
CA GLU A 41 5.57 -10.85 -13.38
C GLU A 41 4.39 -9.98 -13.80
N GLN A 42 4.09 -8.95 -13.02
CA GLN A 42 3.10 -7.94 -13.37
C GLN A 42 3.78 -6.75 -14.02
N TYR A 43 3.38 -6.43 -15.25
CA TYR A 43 3.79 -5.19 -15.91
C TYR A 43 3.27 -3.95 -15.17
N VAL A 44 4.12 -2.93 -15.01
CA VAL A 44 3.80 -1.67 -14.34
C VAL A 44 3.72 -0.52 -15.34
N CYS A 45 4.80 -0.23 -16.04
CA CYS A 45 4.91 0.89 -16.97
C CYS A 45 6.21 0.84 -17.79
N LYS A 46 6.35 1.81 -18.71
CA LYS A 46 7.66 2.18 -19.25
C LYS A 46 8.44 3.01 -18.23
N SER A 47 9.75 2.80 -18.13
CA SER A 47 10.61 3.45 -17.14
C SER A 47 10.66 4.97 -17.31
N PHE A 48 10.54 5.49 -18.54
CA PHE A 48 10.54 6.93 -18.81
C PHE A 48 9.21 7.63 -18.48
N GLU A 49 8.10 6.90 -18.32
CA GLU A 49 6.80 7.45 -17.94
C GLU A 49 6.68 7.72 -16.44
N PHE A 50 7.63 7.21 -15.65
CA PHE A 50 7.60 7.23 -14.22
C PHE A 50 8.74 8.13 -13.76
N LYS A 51 8.47 9.37 -13.34
CA LYS A 51 9.53 10.32 -12.95
C LYS A 51 10.11 9.98 -11.59
N ASP A 52 11.32 10.46 -11.34
CA ASP A 52 11.93 10.31 -10.02
C ASP A 52 11.12 11.05 -8.95
N GLY A 53 10.95 10.42 -7.79
CA GLY A 53 10.11 10.90 -6.70
C GLY A 53 8.61 10.58 -6.86
N GLU A 54 8.18 10.02 -7.99
CA GLU A 54 6.79 9.60 -8.16
C GLU A 54 6.51 8.26 -7.47
N ARG A 55 5.22 7.92 -7.40
CA ARG A 55 4.73 6.60 -7.04
C ARG A 55 3.55 6.18 -7.91
N ARG A 56 3.29 4.88 -8.00
CA ARG A 56 2.06 4.31 -8.56
C ARG A 56 1.58 3.17 -7.66
N ILE A 57 0.26 3.06 -7.50
CA ILE A 57 -0.36 1.92 -6.83
C ILE A 57 -0.87 0.97 -7.91
N ILE A 58 -0.46 -0.29 -7.86
CA ILE A 58 -0.96 -1.35 -8.75
C ILE A 58 -1.76 -2.35 -7.92
N ARG A 59 -2.77 -2.96 -8.54
CA ARG A 59 -3.63 -4.00 -7.94
C ARG A 59 -3.42 -5.32 -8.65
N ILE A 60 -3.20 -6.38 -7.87
CA ILE A 60 -2.98 -7.74 -8.38
C ILE A 60 -3.79 -8.69 -7.50
N GLY A 61 -4.94 -9.14 -8.01
CA GLY A 61 -5.93 -9.83 -7.17
C GLY A 61 -6.37 -8.93 -6.03
N ASP A 62 -6.23 -9.41 -4.80
CA ASP A 62 -6.55 -8.66 -3.58
C ASP A 62 -5.37 -7.85 -3.01
N ASP A 63 -4.15 -8.03 -3.56
CA ASP A 63 -2.95 -7.32 -3.13
C ASP A 63 -2.87 -5.94 -3.82
N GLU A 64 -2.59 -4.91 -3.03
CA GLU A 64 -2.16 -3.60 -3.52
C GLU A 64 -0.66 -3.42 -3.28
N ILE A 65 0.05 -2.93 -4.30
CA ILE A 65 1.49 -2.70 -4.26
C ILE A 65 1.78 -1.26 -4.66
N GLY A 66 2.49 -0.54 -3.81
CA GLY A 66 3.07 0.75 -4.15
C GLY A 66 4.43 0.57 -4.80
N VAL A 67 4.55 1.00 -6.04
CA VAL A 67 5.82 1.11 -6.78
C VAL A 67 6.28 2.56 -6.69
N PHE A 68 7.54 2.77 -6.38
CA PHE A 68 8.21 4.07 -6.24
C PHE A 68 9.38 4.12 -7.21
N ARG A 69 9.67 5.32 -7.73
CA ARG A 69 10.95 5.62 -8.35
C ARG A 69 11.68 6.65 -7.51
N HIS A 70 12.89 6.35 -7.10
CA HIS A 70 13.67 7.23 -6.23
C HIS A 70 15.16 7.11 -6.56
N GLU A 71 15.80 8.24 -6.84
CA GLU A 71 17.19 8.35 -7.27
C GLU A 71 17.54 7.42 -8.46
N GLY A 72 16.61 7.32 -9.41
CA GLY A 72 16.76 6.51 -10.62
C GLY A 72 16.48 5.02 -10.44
N GLU A 73 16.26 4.56 -9.20
CA GLU A 73 15.97 3.16 -8.88
C GLU A 73 14.49 2.95 -8.58
N PHE A 74 14.00 1.71 -8.76
CA PHE A 74 12.62 1.35 -8.45
C PHE A 74 12.52 0.51 -7.17
N PHE A 75 11.50 0.81 -6.36
CA PHE A 75 11.19 0.10 -5.13
C PHE A 75 9.72 -0.28 -5.12
N ALA A 76 9.37 -1.46 -4.59
CA ALA A 76 7.99 -1.90 -4.50
C ALA A 76 7.68 -2.51 -3.13
N TYR A 77 6.59 -2.07 -2.52
CA TYR A 77 6.14 -2.51 -1.21
C TYR A 77 4.64 -2.78 -1.19
N SER A 78 4.20 -3.70 -0.34
CA SER A 78 2.77 -3.85 -0.07
C SER A 78 2.18 -2.52 0.39
N ASN A 79 1.05 -2.13 -0.18
CA ASN A 79 0.28 -0.97 0.26
C ASN A 79 -0.42 -1.25 1.60
N TYR A 80 -0.42 -2.48 2.11
CA TYR A 80 -1.01 -2.81 3.41
C TYR A 80 -0.05 -2.50 4.56
N CYS A 81 -0.34 -1.43 5.30
CA CYS A 81 0.47 -0.96 6.41
C CYS A 81 0.47 -1.97 7.56
N VAL A 82 1.66 -2.40 7.98
CA VAL A 82 1.84 -3.38 9.07
C VAL A 82 1.40 -2.87 10.45
N HIS A 83 1.06 -1.58 10.57
CA HIS A 83 0.47 -1.04 11.79
C HIS A 83 -0.98 -1.49 11.97
N GLN A 84 -1.87 -1.06 11.08
CA GLN A 84 -3.32 -1.31 11.19
C GLN A 84 -4.01 -1.48 9.82
N GLY A 85 -3.26 -1.81 8.77
CA GLY A 85 -3.79 -2.13 7.44
C GLY A 85 -4.09 -0.95 6.52
N GLY A 86 -3.67 0.26 6.88
CA GLY A 86 -3.85 1.44 6.02
C GLY A 86 -3.04 1.42 4.73
N PRO A 87 -3.33 2.33 3.78
CA PRO A 87 -2.66 2.39 2.47
C PRO A 87 -1.27 3.03 2.60
N ALA A 88 -0.29 2.23 3.05
CA ALA A 88 1.04 2.69 3.43
C ALA A 88 1.72 3.53 2.35
N CYS A 89 1.63 3.09 1.10
CA CYS A 89 2.36 3.67 -0.02
C CYS A 89 1.69 4.94 -0.58
N GLU A 90 0.45 5.23 -0.20
CA GLU A 90 -0.28 6.44 -0.59
C GLU A 90 0.04 7.66 0.29
N GLY A 91 0.96 7.46 1.23
CA GLY A 91 1.42 8.47 2.18
C GLY A 91 2.13 9.67 1.57
N LEU A 92 2.49 10.64 2.43
CA LEU A 92 3.42 11.69 2.05
C LEU A 92 4.81 11.08 1.83
N ILE A 93 5.48 11.43 0.74
CA ILE A 93 6.91 11.17 0.54
C ILE A 93 7.65 12.40 1.05
N ILE A 94 8.53 12.21 2.03
CA ILE A 94 9.19 13.31 2.73
C ILE A 94 10.62 12.90 3.11
N ALA A 95 11.53 13.87 3.16
CA ALA A 95 12.84 13.65 3.76
C ALA A 95 12.67 13.14 5.19
N ARG A 96 13.45 12.14 5.58
CA ARG A 96 13.36 11.54 6.92
C ARG A 96 13.58 12.61 7.97
N VAL A 97 12.71 12.66 8.97
CA VAL A 97 12.89 13.55 10.11
C VAL A 97 13.89 12.92 11.08
N GLU A 98 14.92 13.68 11.43
CA GLU A 98 15.97 13.27 12.35
C GLU A 98 16.03 14.24 13.52
N GLU A 99 15.90 13.69 14.73
CA GLU A 99 16.21 14.45 15.94
C GLU A 99 17.70 14.34 16.24
N ARG A 100 18.38 15.49 16.29
CA ARG A 100 19.80 15.53 16.63
C ARG A 100 19.93 15.72 18.14
N LEU A 101 20.64 14.82 18.82
CA LEU A 101 20.83 14.86 20.26
C LEU A 101 22.26 15.29 20.61
N ARG A 102 22.39 16.12 21.65
CA ARG A 102 23.68 16.39 22.30
C ARG A 102 24.17 15.14 23.06
N PRO A 103 25.46 15.10 23.48
CA PRO A 103 25.98 13.99 24.28
C PRO A 103 25.21 13.72 25.58
N ASP A 104 24.59 14.74 26.17
CA ASP A 104 23.74 14.65 27.37
C ASP A 104 22.30 14.22 27.07
N LYS A 105 22.00 13.84 25.81
CA LYS A 105 20.69 13.45 25.29
C LYS A 105 19.65 14.58 25.23
N THR A 106 20.06 15.84 25.41
CA THR A 106 19.16 16.96 25.14
C THR A 106 18.97 17.16 23.63
N SER A 107 17.75 17.48 23.23
CA SER A 107 17.43 17.75 21.82
C SER A 107 18.11 19.01 21.30
N MET A 108 18.62 18.94 20.07
CA MET A 108 19.07 20.08 19.27
C MET A 108 18.02 20.51 18.24
N GLY A 109 16.86 19.87 18.23
CA GLY A 109 15.78 20.10 17.28
C GLY A 109 15.60 18.99 16.25
N LEU A 110 14.58 19.17 15.42
CA LEU A 110 14.21 18.27 14.33
C LEU A 110 14.74 18.83 13.01
N PHE A 111 15.35 17.95 12.21
CA PHE A 111 15.95 18.28 10.93
C PHE A 111 15.44 17.32 9.87
N PHE A 112 15.41 17.76 8.62
CA PHE A 112 15.24 16.87 7.49
C PHE A 112 16.58 16.29 7.07
N SER A 113 16.61 14.98 6.83
CA SER A 113 17.77 14.30 6.27
C SER A 113 18.07 14.86 4.87
N GLU A 114 19.35 15.08 4.57
CA GLU A 114 19.79 15.51 3.23
C GLU A 114 19.88 14.34 2.24
N LYS A 115 19.79 13.10 2.75
CA LYS A 115 20.05 11.88 1.98
C LYS A 115 18.88 10.90 2.04
N ASP A 116 18.31 10.70 3.21
CA ASP A 116 17.36 9.61 3.41
C ASP A 116 15.92 10.11 3.23
N MET A 117 15.19 9.47 2.32
CA MET A 117 13.76 9.70 2.09
C MET A 117 12.91 8.62 2.75
N SER A 118 11.72 9.02 3.16
CA SER A 118 10.71 8.16 3.75
C SER A 118 9.35 8.38 3.09
N PHE A 119 8.42 7.47 3.35
CA PHE A 119 7.00 7.70 3.14
C PHE A 119 6.18 7.33 4.37
N ALA A 120 5.15 8.12 4.68
CA ALA A 120 4.36 7.98 5.90
C ALA A 120 2.91 7.63 5.61
N CYS A 121 2.46 6.45 6.08
CA CYS A 121 1.09 5.98 5.88
C CYS A 121 0.06 7.06 6.30
N PRO A 122 -0.93 7.39 5.46
CA PRO A 122 -1.81 8.54 5.67
C PRO A 122 -2.78 8.37 6.86
N TRP A 123 -2.93 7.16 7.41
CA TRP A 123 -3.79 6.94 8.57
C TRP A 123 -3.16 7.42 9.87
N HIS A 124 -1.96 6.93 10.20
CA HIS A 124 -1.34 7.16 11.52
C HIS A 124 0.07 7.74 11.44
N GLY A 125 0.53 8.13 10.24
CA GLY A 125 1.89 8.61 10.02
C GLY A 125 2.97 7.55 10.20
N TYR A 126 2.60 6.25 10.14
CA TYR A 126 3.56 5.16 10.32
C TYR A 126 4.58 5.21 9.18
N GLU A 127 5.80 5.64 9.51
CA GLU A 127 6.82 6.05 8.54
C GLU A 127 7.72 4.88 8.16
N TYR A 128 7.98 4.76 6.86
CA TYR A 128 8.85 3.73 6.28
C TYR A 128 9.96 4.37 5.49
N ASP A 129 11.14 3.77 5.59
CA ASP A 129 12.31 4.11 4.78
C ASP A 129 12.07 3.76 3.30
N MET A 130 12.32 4.71 2.40
CA MET A 130 12.04 4.57 0.96
C MET A 130 12.76 3.37 0.32
N ARG A 131 13.99 3.08 0.74
CA ARG A 131 14.86 2.09 0.08
C ARG A 131 14.68 0.68 0.65
N THR A 132 14.34 0.59 1.93
CA THR A 132 14.27 -0.68 2.67
C THR A 132 12.86 -1.11 3.03
N GLY A 133 11.90 -0.19 3.09
CA GLY A 133 10.53 -0.44 3.58
C GLY A 133 10.45 -0.73 5.07
N GLN A 134 11.55 -0.51 5.82
CA GLN A 134 11.59 -0.68 7.27
C GLN A 134 10.93 0.51 7.96
N HIS A 135 10.22 0.23 9.06
CA HIS A 135 9.70 1.30 9.90
C HIS A 135 10.85 2.09 10.53
N ILE A 136 10.75 3.42 10.55
CA ILE A 136 11.85 4.30 11.00
C ILE A 136 12.21 4.09 12.47
N ALA A 137 11.22 3.98 13.36
CA ALA A 137 11.44 3.87 14.80
C ALA A 137 11.77 2.44 15.27
N ASP A 138 11.30 1.41 14.57
CA ASP A 138 11.59 0.01 14.86
C ASP A 138 11.97 -0.76 13.59
N ARG A 139 13.28 -0.90 13.36
CA ARG A 139 13.85 -1.51 12.15
C ARG A 139 13.58 -3.02 12.04
N ARG A 140 13.02 -3.66 13.07
CA ARG A 140 12.56 -5.05 13.01
C ARG A 140 11.26 -5.17 12.21
N VAL A 141 10.45 -4.12 12.21
CA VAL A 141 9.19 -4.02 11.48
C VAL A 141 9.45 -3.48 10.08
N ARG A 142 8.84 -4.10 9.05
CA ARG A 142 8.97 -3.68 7.65
C ARG A 142 7.76 -4.11 6.82
N LEU A 143 7.49 -3.37 5.75
CA LEU A 143 6.54 -3.81 4.73
C LEU A 143 7.08 -5.01 3.96
N ARG A 144 6.19 -5.83 3.40
CA ARG A 144 6.57 -6.83 2.40
C ARG A 144 7.15 -6.10 1.19
N LYS A 145 8.41 -6.39 0.84
CA LYS A 145 9.09 -5.87 -0.35
C LYS A 145 8.88 -6.82 -1.52
N TYR A 146 8.57 -6.28 -2.68
CA TYR A 146 8.46 -7.02 -3.92
C TYR A 146 9.69 -6.75 -4.80
N GLN A 147 10.13 -7.75 -5.56
CA GLN A 147 11.22 -7.56 -6.50
C GLN A 147 10.70 -6.75 -7.69
N VAL A 148 11.45 -5.72 -8.08
CA VAL A 148 11.20 -4.97 -9.31
C VAL A 148 12.24 -5.41 -10.35
N LEU A 149 11.76 -5.71 -11.56
CA LEU A 149 12.60 -6.06 -12.70
C LEU A 149 12.43 -4.98 -13.76
N GLN A 150 13.55 -4.50 -14.30
CA GLN A 150 13.54 -3.65 -15.48
C GLN A 150 14.13 -4.42 -16.66
N LYS A 151 13.33 -4.63 -17.70
CA LYS A 151 13.72 -5.34 -18.93
C LYS A 151 13.71 -4.33 -20.07
N GLY A 152 14.86 -3.74 -20.35
CA GLY A 152 14.96 -2.58 -21.24
C GLY A 152 14.21 -1.38 -20.66
N GLU A 153 13.13 -0.97 -21.32
CA GLU A 153 12.28 0.12 -20.86
C GLU A 153 11.10 -0.35 -20.03
N ASP A 154 10.78 -1.65 -20.02
CA ASP A 154 9.60 -2.17 -19.34
C ASP A 154 9.92 -2.49 -17.87
N VAL A 155 9.07 -2.00 -16.96
CA VAL A 155 9.18 -2.22 -15.51
C VAL A 155 8.12 -3.23 -15.07
N TYR A 156 8.55 -4.23 -14.31
CA TYR A 156 7.71 -5.31 -13.78
C TYR A 156 7.89 -5.46 -12.27
N VAL A 157 6.85 -5.94 -11.60
CA VAL A 157 6.90 -6.39 -10.21
C VAL A 157 6.69 -7.90 -10.17
N VAL A 158 7.54 -8.62 -9.43
CA VAL A 158 7.41 -10.06 -9.22
C VAL A 158 6.43 -10.32 -8.08
N VAL A 159 5.40 -11.15 -8.32
CA VAL A 159 4.31 -11.48 -7.39
C VAL A 159 4.12 -12.97 -7.14
#